data_AF-A0A137S5U7-F1
#
_entry.id   AF-A0A137S5U7-F1
#
_cell.length_a   1.000
_cell.length_b   1.000
_cell.length_c   1.000
_cell.angle_alpha   90.00
_cell.angle_beta   90.00
_cell.angle_gamma   90.00
#
_symmetry.space_group_name_H-M   'P 1'
#
loop_
_entity.id
_entity.type
_entity.pdbx_description
1 polymer ?
#
loop_
_entity_poly.entity_id
_entity_poly.type
_entity_poly.pdbx_seq_one_letter_code
_entity_poly.pdbx_strand_id
1 'polypeptide(L)'
;MKFPIVTVAMVSVALVYVFWGQTQESSDPTDPARFANLQTSPAKSSEVVDWAITQIPALCAQAVGEPAGSDAIQDCEKRAQSRTSTCRRAVYDNFPDRVTSEAMFRDVSISMMNCLVPQGSIVRP
;
A
#
# COMPACT_ATOMS: atom_id res chain seq x y z
N MET A 1 -24.94 -19.14 34.84
CA MET A 1 -24.46 -17.76 34.60
C MET A 1 -24.34 -17.58 33.10
N LYS A 2 -25.15 -16.68 32.50
CA LYS A 2 -25.18 -16.47 31.05
C LYS A 2 -24.12 -15.43 30.72
N PHE A 3 -22.95 -15.90 30.27
CA PHE A 3 -21.87 -15.01 29.90
C PHE A 3 -22.37 -14.05 28.81
N PRO A 4 -22.18 -12.73 28.94
CA PRO A 4 -22.66 -11.76 27.98
C PRO A 4 -21.79 -11.88 26.72
N ILE A 5 -22.21 -12.75 25.81
CA ILE A 5 -21.55 -13.05 24.53
C ILE A 5 -21.32 -11.76 23.73
N VAL A 6 -22.23 -10.78 23.86
CA VAL A 6 -22.17 -9.49 23.17
C VAL A 6 -20.94 -8.67 23.58
N THR A 7 -20.62 -8.60 24.88
CA THR A 7 -19.43 -7.88 25.36
C THR A 7 -18.14 -8.56 24.95
N VAL A 8 -18.11 -9.91 24.91
CA VAL A 8 -16.92 -10.66 24.48
C VAL A 8 -16.67 -10.44 22.99
N ALA A 9 -17.71 -10.46 22.16
CA ALA A 9 -17.62 -10.18 20.73
C ALA A 9 -17.19 -8.74 20.43
N MET A 10 -17.69 -7.77 21.19
CA MET A 10 -17.31 -6.37 21.01
C MET A 10 -15.84 -6.13 21.39
N VAL A 11 -15.38 -6.75 22.48
CA VAL A 11 -13.98 -6.66 22.91
C VAL A 11 -13.05 -7.38 21.93
N SER A 12 -13.43 -8.54 21.39
CA SER A 12 -12.60 -9.23 20.41
C SER A 12 -12.50 -8.48 19.08
N VAL A 13 -13.59 -7.86 18.61
CA VAL A 13 -13.55 -6.99 17.42
C VAL A 13 -12.68 -5.76 17.66
N ALA A 14 -12.79 -5.12 18.82
CA ALA A 14 -11.94 -4.00 19.19
C ALA A 14 -10.45 -4.40 19.26
N LEU A 15 -10.15 -5.58 19.81
CA LEU A 15 -8.79 -6.11 19.86
C LEU A 15 -8.25 -6.43 18.47
N VAL A 16 -9.06 -6.98 17.57
CA VAL A 16 -8.66 -7.19 16.16
C VAL A 16 -8.39 -5.86 15.47
N TYR A 17 -9.19 -4.82 15.71
CA TYR A 17 -8.96 -3.48 15.14
C TYR A 17 -7.67 -2.85 15.67
N VAL A 18 -7.40 -2.96 16.97
CA VAL A 18 -6.16 -2.47 17.60
C VAL A 18 -4.95 -3.29 17.12
N PHE A 19 -5.06 -4.61 17.00
CA PHE A 19 -4.00 -5.47 16.45
C PHE A 19 -3.75 -5.22 14.97
N TRP A 20 -4.79 -4.90 14.19
CA TRP A 20 -4.64 -4.49 12.79
C TRP A 20 -3.87 -3.16 12.68
N GLY A 21 -4.11 -2.22 13.60
CA GLY A 21 -3.30 -0.99 13.72
C GLY A 21 -1.88 -1.22 14.24
N GLN A 22 -1.62 -2.29 15.00
CA GLN A 22 -0.30 -2.61 15.55
C GLN A 22 0.59 -3.46 14.63
N THR A 23 -0.01 -4.27 13.76
CA THR A 23 0.71 -5.06 12.73
C THR A 23 1.08 -4.25 11.50
N GLN A 24 0.52 -3.04 11.38
CA GLN A 24 1.11 -1.99 10.57
C GLN A 24 2.35 -1.50 11.32
N GLU A 25 3.45 -2.26 11.23
CA GLU A 25 4.78 -1.78 11.60
C GLU A 25 4.93 -0.39 10.97
N SER A 26 4.96 0.63 11.84
CA SER A 26 5.30 2.00 11.49
C SER A 26 6.70 2.02 10.89
N SER A 27 6.78 1.66 9.62
CA SER A 27 7.79 2.20 8.72
C SER A 27 7.51 3.68 8.74
N ASP A 28 8.37 4.42 9.45
CA ASP A 28 8.36 5.89 9.53
C ASP A 28 7.89 6.43 8.17
N PRO A 29 6.76 7.19 8.10
CA PRO A 29 6.18 7.59 6.83
C PRO A 29 7.26 8.26 6.00
N THR A 30 7.71 7.56 4.95
CA THR A 30 8.85 8.00 4.16
C THR A 30 8.46 9.34 3.54
N ASP A 31 9.12 10.41 3.97
CA ASP A 31 8.81 11.76 3.51
C ASP A 31 9.03 11.82 1.99
N PRO A 32 8.02 12.13 1.17
CA PRO A 32 8.19 12.25 -0.27
C PRO A 32 9.25 13.30 -0.67
N ALA A 33 9.55 14.26 0.20
CA ALA A 33 10.66 15.21 0.01
C ALA A 33 12.04 14.51 -0.05
N ARG A 34 12.17 13.28 0.49
CA ARG A 34 13.37 12.45 0.38
C ARG A 34 13.72 12.13 -1.08
N PHE A 35 12.73 12.07 -1.96
CA PHE A 35 12.90 11.73 -3.37
C PHE A 35 13.19 12.96 -4.27
N ALA A 36 13.29 14.16 -3.70
CA ALA A 36 13.54 15.40 -4.47
C ALA A 36 14.99 15.55 -4.97
N ASN A 37 15.95 14.82 -4.39
CA ASN A 37 17.38 14.96 -4.71
C ASN A 37 18.07 13.59 -4.92
N LEU A 38 17.49 12.73 -5.77
CA LEU A 38 17.96 11.35 -5.99
C LEU A 38 19.36 11.26 -6.61
N GLN A 39 19.78 12.30 -7.33
CA GLN A 39 21.10 12.34 -7.98
C GLN A 39 22.24 12.47 -6.97
N THR A 40 22.03 13.24 -5.89
CA THR A 40 23.04 13.45 -4.83
C THR A 40 22.82 12.54 -3.64
N SER A 41 21.63 11.96 -3.50
CA SER A 41 21.29 11.01 -2.44
C SER A 41 20.37 9.91 -2.97
N PRO A 42 20.94 8.83 -3.55
CA PRO A 42 20.15 7.72 -4.07
C PRO A 42 19.30 7.06 -2.99
N ALA A 43 18.04 6.79 -3.29
CA ALA A 43 17.13 6.04 -2.43
C ALA A 43 17.25 4.54 -2.71
N LYS A 44 16.92 3.70 -1.73
CA LYS A 44 16.77 2.26 -1.98
C LYS A 44 15.44 2.00 -2.69
N SER A 45 15.42 1.03 -3.60
CA SER A 45 14.17 0.59 -4.22
C SER A 45 13.14 0.12 -3.19
N SER A 46 13.60 -0.48 -2.08
CA SER A 46 12.75 -0.85 -0.95
C SER A 46 12.06 0.34 -0.29
N GLU A 47 12.75 1.48 -0.13
CA GLU A 47 12.17 2.70 0.45
C GLU A 47 11.07 3.28 -0.44
N VAL A 48 11.26 3.22 -1.76
CA VAL A 48 10.24 3.65 -2.74
C VAL A 48 9.04 2.71 -2.72
N VAL A 49 9.28 1.39 -2.65
CA VAL A 49 8.22 0.38 -2.57
C VAL A 49 7.41 0.53 -1.28
N ASP A 50 8.08 0.69 -0.14
CA ASP A 50 7.41 0.85 1.15
C ASP A 50 6.62 2.15 1.19
N TRP A 51 7.15 3.24 0.64
CA TRP A 51 6.38 4.47 0.42
C TRP A 51 5.14 4.23 -0.45
N ALA A 52 5.26 3.55 -1.59
CA ALA A 52 4.14 3.27 -2.48
C ALA A 52 3.03 2.43 -1.82
N ILE A 53 3.38 1.54 -0.89
CA ILE A 53 2.41 0.75 -0.10
C ILE A 53 1.59 1.66 0.81
N THR A 54 2.19 2.71 1.38
CA THR A 54 1.42 3.69 2.20
C THR A 54 0.35 4.44 1.39
N GLN A 55 0.48 4.46 0.06
CA GLN A 55 -0.47 5.14 -0.84
C GLN A 55 -1.69 4.27 -1.18
N ILE A 56 -1.75 3.00 -0.76
CA ILE A 56 -2.85 2.08 -1.09
C ILE A 56 -4.25 2.68 -0.80
N PRO A 57 -4.52 3.30 0.35
CA PRO A 57 -5.86 3.86 0.62
C PRO A 57 -6.25 4.96 -0.38
N ALA A 58 -5.30 5.86 -0.70
CA ALA A 58 -5.52 6.93 -1.68
C ALA A 58 -5.71 6.38 -3.10
N LEU A 59 -4.98 5.32 -3.47
CA LEU A 59 -5.11 4.65 -4.76
C LEU A 59 -6.44 3.91 -4.88
N CYS A 60 -6.88 3.24 -3.83
CA CYS A 60 -8.17 2.57 -3.80
C CYS A 60 -9.35 3.55 -3.83
N ALA A 61 -9.26 4.67 -3.10
CA ALA A 61 -10.26 5.73 -3.18
C ALA A 61 -10.39 6.28 -4.61
N GLN A 62 -9.25 6.51 -5.29
CA GLN A 62 -9.24 6.98 -6.68
C GLN A 62 -9.76 5.93 -7.68
N ALA A 63 -9.39 4.67 -7.50
CA ALA A 63 -9.77 3.59 -8.43
C ALA A 63 -11.24 3.19 -8.31
N VAL A 64 -11.81 3.23 -7.09
CA VAL A 64 -13.20 2.85 -6.84
C VAL A 64 -14.15 4.01 -7.14
N GLY A 65 -13.77 5.25 -6.84
CA GLY A 65 -14.61 6.43 -7.07
C GLY A 65 -15.79 6.58 -6.10
N GLU A 66 -15.83 5.77 -5.04
CA GLU A 66 -16.83 5.78 -3.97
C GLU A 66 -16.35 6.61 -2.76
N PRO A 67 -17.25 7.05 -1.85
CA PRO A 67 -16.84 7.73 -0.63
C PRO A 67 -15.95 6.85 0.26
N ALA A 68 -15.02 7.50 0.96
CA ALA A 68 -14.09 6.85 1.89
C ALA A 68 -14.84 5.98 2.92
N GLY A 69 -14.36 4.75 3.14
CA GLY A 69 -14.95 3.81 4.09
C GLY A 69 -16.05 2.92 3.52
N SER A 70 -16.37 3.01 2.23
CA SER A 70 -17.24 2.03 1.57
C SER A 70 -16.63 0.63 1.58
N ASP A 71 -17.48 -0.41 1.59
CA ASP A 71 -17.04 -1.81 1.52
C ASP A 71 -16.19 -2.07 0.26
N ALA A 72 -16.47 -1.35 -0.84
CA ALA A 72 -15.71 -1.42 -2.08
C ALA A 72 -14.26 -0.93 -1.92
N ILE A 73 -14.04 0.15 -1.15
CA ILE A 73 -12.68 0.62 -0.83
C ILE A 73 -11.97 -0.38 0.09
N GLN A 74 -12.65 -0.88 1.13
CA GLN A 74 -12.05 -1.88 2.03
C GLN A 74 -11.66 -3.17 1.29
N ASP A 75 -12.49 -3.61 0.36
CA ASP A 75 -12.20 -4.76 -0.50
C ASP A 75 -11.02 -4.49 -1.44
N CYS A 76 -10.92 -3.28 -1.98
CA CYS A 76 -9.76 -2.86 -2.76
C CYS A 76 -8.48 -2.91 -1.91
N GLU A 77 -8.49 -2.34 -0.71
CA GLU A 77 -7.34 -2.30 0.19
C GLU A 77 -6.89 -3.71 0.57
N LYS A 78 -7.82 -4.60 0.93
CA LYS A 78 -7.52 -6.01 1.24
C LYS A 78 -6.87 -6.72 0.05
N ARG A 79 -7.41 -6.54 -1.16
CA ARG A 79 -6.84 -7.12 -2.39
C ARG A 79 -5.44 -6.55 -2.67
N ALA A 80 -5.25 -5.25 -2.52
CA ALA A 80 -3.96 -4.60 -2.72
C ALA A 80 -2.91 -5.12 -1.71
N GLN A 81 -3.27 -5.21 -0.42
CA GLN A 81 -2.40 -5.76 0.63
C GLN A 81 -1.99 -7.21 0.35
N SER A 82 -2.92 -8.04 -0.14
CA SER A 82 -2.62 -9.43 -0.50
C SER A 82 -1.60 -9.55 -1.65
N ARG A 83 -1.50 -8.53 -2.50
CA ARG A 83 -0.58 -8.48 -3.66
C ARG A 83 0.78 -7.89 -3.31
N THR A 84 0.92 -7.20 -2.18
CA THR A 84 2.14 -6.47 -1.80
C THR A 84 3.41 -7.32 -1.91
N SER A 85 3.40 -8.56 -1.43
CA SER A 85 4.56 -9.45 -1.51
C SER A 85 4.97 -9.78 -2.94
N THR A 86 3.99 -10.05 -3.81
CA THR A 86 4.21 -10.37 -5.22
C THR A 86 4.66 -9.13 -6.00
N CYS A 87 4.03 -7.98 -5.77
CA CYS A 87 4.38 -6.72 -6.41
C CYS A 87 5.76 -6.23 -6.01
N ARG A 88 6.11 -6.33 -4.72
CA ARG A 88 7.45 -6.01 -4.22
C ARG A 88 8.51 -6.84 -4.93
N ARG A 89 8.27 -8.15 -5.06
CA ARG A 89 9.19 -9.06 -5.77
C ARG A 89 9.31 -8.68 -7.24
N ALA A 90 8.19 -8.42 -7.92
CA ALA A 90 8.19 -7.99 -9.31
C ALA A 90 8.99 -6.69 -9.51
N VAL A 91 8.90 -5.72 -8.59
CA VAL A 91 9.72 -4.51 -8.65
C VAL A 91 11.20 -4.83 -8.48
N TYR A 92 11.58 -5.64 -7.49
CA TYR A 92 12.98 -6.00 -7.27
C TYR A 92 13.59 -6.81 -8.42
N ASP A 93 12.78 -7.59 -9.13
CA ASP A 93 13.24 -8.37 -10.29
C ASP A 93 13.44 -7.49 -11.54
N ASN A 94 12.75 -6.33 -11.65
CA ASN A 94 12.74 -5.49 -12.85
C ASN A 94 13.48 -4.15 -12.71
N PHE A 95 13.79 -3.72 -11.50
CA PHE A 95 14.42 -2.43 -11.22
C PHE A 95 15.71 -2.59 -10.40
N PRO A 96 16.68 -1.68 -10.55
CA PRO A 96 17.90 -1.71 -9.76
C PRO A 96 17.61 -1.42 -8.26
N ASP A 97 18.50 -1.93 -7.39
CA ASP A 97 18.40 -1.77 -5.93
C ASP A 97 18.42 -0.31 -5.46
N ARG A 98 18.97 0.60 -6.29
CA ARG A 98 19.09 2.02 -5.99
C ARG A 98 18.42 2.85 -7.05
N VAL A 99 17.56 3.75 -6.58
CA VAL A 99 16.88 4.75 -7.38
C VAL A 99 17.70 6.03 -7.34
N THR A 100 18.27 6.41 -8.48
CA THR A 100 19.21 7.55 -8.60
C THR A 100 18.63 8.74 -9.37
N SER A 101 17.43 8.59 -9.94
CA SER A 101 16.79 9.64 -10.73
C SER A 101 15.28 9.68 -10.52
N GLU A 102 14.69 10.85 -10.75
CA GLU A 102 13.24 11.06 -10.70
C GLU A 102 12.50 10.20 -11.71
N ALA A 103 13.08 10.01 -12.91
CA ALA A 103 12.52 9.11 -13.92
C ALA A 103 12.39 7.68 -13.40
N MET A 104 13.45 7.16 -12.77
CA MET A 104 13.44 5.83 -12.19
C MET A 104 12.49 5.73 -10.99
N PHE A 105 12.42 6.75 -10.14
CA PHE A 105 11.45 6.81 -9.04
C PHE A 105 10.02 6.73 -9.56
N ARG A 106 9.72 7.49 -10.63
CA ARG A 106 8.42 7.49 -11.28
C ARG A 106 8.09 6.11 -11.85
N ASP A 107 9.03 5.48 -12.57
CA ASP A 107 8.80 4.18 -13.18
C ASP A 107 8.58 3.07 -12.14
N VAL A 108 9.40 3.04 -11.09
CA VAL A 108 9.23 2.12 -9.95
C VAL A 108 7.87 2.33 -9.28
N SER A 109 7.52 3.59 -9.00
CA SER A 109 6.26 3.95 -8.34
C SER A 109 5.05 3.54 -9.20
N ILE A 110 5.06 3.84 -10.49
CA ILE A 110 3.97 3.46 -11.42
C ILE A 110 3.86 1.93 -11.50
N SER A 111 4.99 1.22 -11.64
CA SER A 111 4.99 -0.24 -11.68
C SER A 111 4.40 -0.85 -10.41
N MET A 112 4.79 -0.33 -9.24
CA MET A 112 4.28 -0.80 -7.95
C MET A 112 2.78 -0.50 -7.80
N MET A 113 2.36 0.73 -8.08
CA MET A 113 0.95 1.16 -7.95
C MET A 113 0.03 0.38 -8.88
N ASN A 114 0.43 0.17 -10.14
CA ASN A 114 -0.34 -0.62 -11.11
C ASN A 114 -0.45 -2.10 -10.70
N CYS A 115 0.57 -2.64 -10.05
CA CYS A 115 0.52 -4.01 -9.54
C CYS A 115 -0.41 -4.12 -8.31
N LEU A 116 -0.33 -3.17 -7.38
CA LEU A 116 -1.13 -3.15 -6.15
C LEU A 116 -2.63 -2.97 -6.47
N VAL A 117 -2.95 -1.93 -7.24
CA VAL A 117 -4.32 -1.59 -7.64
C VAL A 117 -4.38 -1.53 -9.17
N PRO A 118 -4.55 -2.68 -9.85
CA PRO A 118 -4.76 -2.72 -11.28
C PRO A 118 -6.03 -1.96 -11.58
N GLN A 119 -5.92 -0.91 -12.38
CA GLN A 119 -7.06 -0.19 -12.90
C GLN A 119 -7.76 -1.09 -13.93
N GLY A 120 -8.62 -1.97 -13.45
CA GLY A 120 -9.39 -2.88 -14.28
C GLY A 120 -10.51 -2.15 -15.02
N SER A 121 -10.19 -1.56 -16.19
CA SER A 121 -11.03 -1.58 -17.41
C SER A 121 -10.60 -0.56 -18.49
N ILE A 122 -9.38 -0.71 -19.02
CA ILE A 122 -9.21 -0.62 -20.48
C ILE A 122 -8.49 -1.90 -20.90
N VAL A 123 -9.29 -2.96 -21.08
CA VAL A 123 -8.96 -3.89 -22.15
C VAL A 123 -9.26 -3.14 -23.44
N ARG A 124 -8.25 -2.88 -24.27
CA ARG A 124 -8.46 -2.56 -25.68
C ARG A 124 -7.52 -3.41 -26.54
N PRO A 125 -8.02 -3.77 -27.74
CA PRO A 125 -7.82 -5.06 -28.41
C PRO A 125 -6.41 -5.34 -28.92
#